data_AF-A0A7Z9GMF2-F1
#
_entry.id   AF-A0A7Z9GMF2-F1
#
_cell.length_a   1.000
_cell.length_b   1.000
_cell.length_c   1.000
_cell.angle_alpha   90.00
_cell.angle_beta   90.00
_cell.angle_gamma   90.00
#
_symmetry.space_group_name_H-M   'P 1'
#
loop_
_entity.id
_entity.type
_entity.pdbx_description
1 polymer ?
#
loop_
_entity_poly.entity_id
_entity_poly.type
_entity_poly.pdbx_seq_one_letter_code
_entity_poly.pdbx_strand_id
1 'polypeptide(L)'
;MGINGDRYTVYSTYLGGSELDEGPGDGSGAGIAVDESGVAFVTGETRSTDFPLHDPLQPEFGGGTADAFISPFDPFGCPPLY
;
A
#
# COMPACT_ATOMS: atom_id res chain seq x y z
N MET A 1 -13.92 -37.49 -4.60
CA MET A 1 -13.23 -37.12 -3.35
C MET A 1 -12.73 -35.70 -3.55
N GLY A 2 -13.50 -34.72 -3.08
CA GLY A 2 -13.15 -33.32 -3.22
C GLY A 2 -12.20 -32.90 -2.11
N ILE A 3 -11.23 -32.05 -2.45
CA ILE A 3 -10.80 -31.01 -1.54
C ILE A 3 -11.11 -29.70 -2.23
N ASN A 4 -12.08 -29.01 -1.67
CA ASN A 4 -12.42 -27.64 -2.03
C ASN A 4 -11.13 -26.81 -1.93
N GLY A 5 -10.88 -25.98 -2.94
CA GLY A 5 -9.74 -25.06 -2.90
C GLY A 5 -9.86 -24.17 -1.68
N ASP A 6 -9.04 -24.45 -0.68
CA ASP A 6 -8.82 -23.59 0.46
C ASP A 6 -8.30 -22.28 -0.13
N ARG A 7 -9.17 -21.28 -0.25
CA ARG A 7 -8.76 -19.91 -0.56
C ARG A 7 -8.06 -19.37 0.67
N TYR A 8 -6.81 -19.77 0.84
CA TYR A 8 -5.95 -19.26 1.88
C TYR A 8 -5.65 -17.79 1.54
N THR A 9 -6.07 -16.86 2.39
CA THR A 9 -5.47 -15.53 2.39
C THR A 9 -4.00 -15.74 2.74
N VAL A 10 -3.12 -15.57 1.75
CA VAL A 10 -1.69 -15.82 1.94
C VAL A 10 -1.14 -14.78 2.91
N TYR A 11 -1.48 -13.49 2.71
CA TYR A 11 -1.26 -12.39 3.66
C TYR A 11 -2.29 -11.27 3.42
N SER A 12 -2.53 -10.43 4.44
CA SER A 12 -3.33 -9.20 4.34
C SER A 12 -2.80 -8.17 5.33
N THR A 13 -2.74 -6.91 4.94
CA THR A 13 -2.32 -5.79 5.79
C THR A 13 -3.17 -4.55 5.50
N TYR A 14 -3.07 -3.55 6.36
CA TYR A 14 -3.66 -2.23 6.17
C TYR A 14 -2.54 -1.22 5.97
N LEU A 15 -2.61 -0.46 4.87
CA LEU A 15 -1.69 0.62 4.53
C LEU A 15 -2.51 1.90 4.34
N GLY A 16 -2.48 2.79 5.33
CA GLY A 16 -3.22 4.05 5.34
C GLY A 16 -3.02 4.79 6.67
N GLY A 17 -3.18 6.11 6.65
CA GLY A 17 -3.11 6.96 7.84
C GLY A 17 -4.49 7.30 8.41
N SER A 18 -4.54 8.28 9.32
CA SER A 18 -5.77 8.67 10.03
C SER A 18 -6.72 9.56 9.23
N GLU A 19 -6.23 10.30 8.24
CA GLU A 19 -7.10 11.10 7.39
C GLU A 19 -7.84 10.21 6.39
N LEU A 20 -9.12 10.54 6.17
CA LEU A 20 -9.86 9.92 5.09
C LEU A 20 -9.24 10.38 3.77
N ASP A 21 -8.66 9.44 3.02
CA ASP A 21 -8.26 9.65 1.63
C ASP A 21 -9.49 9.79 0.71
N GLU A 22 -10.60 10.36 1.19
CA GLU A 22 -11.83 10.64 0.44
C GLU A 22 -12.01 12.16 0.30
N GLY A 23 -11.09 12.79 -0.42
CA GLY A 23 -11.26 14.18 -0.85
C GLY A 23 -12.34 14.29 -1.96
N PRO A 24 -13.02 15.44 -2.09
CA PRO A 24 -14.01 15.67 -3.15
C PRO A 24 -13.26 15.89 -4.48
N GLY A 25 -12.90 14.80 -5.13
CA GLY A 25 -12.19 14.79 -6.41
C GLY A 25 -11.73 13.37 -6.74
N ASP A 26 -12.49 12.70 -7.59
CA ASP A 26 -12.06 11.70 -8.56
C ASP A 26 -10.98 10.69 -8.12
N GLY A 27 -11.22 9.97 -7.03
CA GLY A 27 -10.69 8.62 -6.85
C GLY A 27 -9.23 8.54 -6.39
N SER A 28 -9.07 8.33 -5.09
CA SER A 28 -7.88 7.76 -4.44
C SER A 28 -7.71 6.28 -4.81
N GLY A 29 -7.69 5.99 -6.11
CA GLY A 29 -7.58 4.64 -6.64
C GLY A 29 -6.19 4.11 -6.37
N ALA A 30 -6.08 3.14 -5.46
CA ALA A 30 -4.84 2.42 -5.29
C ALA A 30 -4.49 1.64 -6.57
N GLY A 31 -3.27 1.83 -7.09
CA GLY A 31 -2.73 1.01 -8.17
C GLY A 31 -1.89 -0.13 -7.61
N ILE A 32 -2.03 -1.33 -8.16
CA ILE A 32 -1.23 -2.50 -7.77
C ILE A 32 -0.58 -3.12 -9.00
N ALA A 33 0.73 -3.32 -8.96
CA ALA A 33 1.50 -4.08 -9.95
C ALA A 33 2.44 -5.06 -9.25
N VAL A 34 2.77 -6.17 -9.90
CA VAL A 34 3.69 -7.18 -9.38
C VAL A 34 4.81 -7.38 -10.39
N ASP A 35 6.06 -7.43 -9.92
CA ASP A 35 7.21 -7.71 -10.77
C ASP A 35 7.45 -9.22 -10.97
N GLU A 36 8.46 -9.57 -11.77
CA GLU A 36 8.81 -10.97 -12.06
C GLU A 36 9.34 -11.73 -10.83
N SER A 37 9.80 -11.02 -9.80
CA SER A 37 10.28 -11.59 -8.53
C SER A 37 9.15 -11.83 -7.51
N GLY A 38 7.96 -11.29 -7.79
CA GLY A 38 6.77 -11.39 -6.94
C GLY A 38 6.58 -10.21 -6.00
N VAL A 39 7.44 -9.18 -6.04
CA VAL A 39 7.26 -7.97 -5.23
C VAL A 39 6.05 -7.20 -5.76
N ALA A 40 5.11 -6.91 -4.86
CA ALA A 40 3.92 -6.12 -5.16
C ALA A 40 4.16 -4.66 -4.84
N PHE A 41 3.98 -3.78 -5.82
CA PHE A 41 4.04 -2.34 -5.64
C PHE A 41 2.61 -1.82 -5.51
N VAL A 42 2.29 -1.26 -4.34
CA VAL A 42 1.04 -0.56 -4.10
C VAL A 42 1.31 0.94 -4.18
N THR A 43 0.48 1.65 -4.93
CA THR A 43 0.59 3.09 -5.16
C THR A 43 -0.72 3.77 -4.82
N GLY A 44 -0.67 5.06 -4.52
CA GLY A 44 -1.86 5.86 -4.25
C GLY A 44 -1.49 7.27 -3.83
N GLU A 45 -2.47 7.96 -3.29
CA GLU A 45 -2.29 9.29 -2.69
C GLU A 45 -2.68 9.22 -1.22
N THR A 46 -1.99 10.00 -0.38
CA THR A 46 -2.32 10.17 1.02
C THR A 46 -2.37 11.63 1.42
N ARG A 47 -3.32 11.96 2.29
CA ARG A 47 -3.42 13.29 2.94
C ARG A 47 -2.97 13.24 4.40
N SER A 48 -2.70 12.03 4.88
CA SER A 48 -2.41 11.76 6.27
C SER A 48 -1.00 12.19 6.63
N THR A 49 -0.88 12.96 7.72
CA THR A 49 0.43 13.28 8.33
C THR A 49 1.02 12.12 9.12
N ASP A 50 0.22 11.08 9.36
CA ASP A 50 0.58 9.84 10.06
C ASP A 50 0.53 8.60 9.15
N PHE A 51 0.73 8.79 7.84
CA PHE A 51 0.84 7.67 6.90
C PHE A 51 1.95 6.69 7.34
N PRO A 52 1.75 5.37 7.26
CA PRO A 52 2.79 4.41 7.63
C PRO A 52 4.02 4.53 6.73
N LEU A 53 5.17 4.80 7.34
CA LEU A 53 6.44 4.94 6.63
C LEU A 53 7.40 3.80 6.99
N HIS A 54 8.12 3.32 5.98
CA HIS A 54 9.24 2.41 6.12
C HIS A 54 10.32 2.84 5.13
N ASP A 55 11.46 3.32 5.65
CA ASP A 55 12.56 3.92 4.88
C ASP A 55 12.11 4.87 3.75
N PRO A 56 11.35 5.92 4.10
CA PRO A 56 10.69 6.77 3.12
C PRO A 56 11.70 7.69 2.40
N LEU A 57 11.48 7.89 1.10
CA LEU A 57 12.15 8.95 0.34
C LEU A 57 11.71 10.34 0.82
N GLN A 58 10.43 10.48 1.17
CA GLN A 58 9.85 11.70 1.75
C GLN A 58 9.26 11.36 3.12
N PRO A 59 9.89 11.80 4.23
CA PRO A 59 9.51 11.38 5.57
C PRO A 59 8.33 12.14 6.18
N GLU A 60 7.86 13.20 5.51
CA GLU A 60 6.79 14.08 6.01
C GLU A 60 5.81 14.40 4.86
N PHE A 61 4.57 14.73 5.22
CA PHE A 61 3.60 15.21 4.25
C PHE A 61 4.07 16.54 3.63
N GLY A 62 4.29 16.55 2.32
CA GLY A 62 4.81 17.67 1.52
C GLY A 62 3.82 18.82 1.36
N GLY A 63 2.54 18.61 1.72
CA GLY A 63 1.51 19.64 1.70
C GLY A 63 0.68 19.67 0.41
N GLY A 64 -0.23 20.63 0.31
CA GLY A 64 -1.15 20.74 -0.83
C GLY A 64 -2.41 19.90 -0.62
N THR A 65 -2.88 19.22 -1.68
CA THR A 65 -4.14 18.44 -1.64
C THR A 65 -3.93 16.99 -1.24
N ALA A 66 -2.82 16.37 -1.64
CA ALA A 66 -2.38 15.01 -1.28
C ALA A 66 -0.93 14.78 -1.76
N ASP A 67 -0.25 13.80 -1.17
CA ASP A 67 1.06 13.30 -1.59
C ASP A 67 0.93 11.92 -2.24
N ALA A 68 1.68 11.68 -3.30
CA ALA A 68 1.78 10.35 -3.89
C ALA A 68 2.67 9.42 -3.05
N PHE A 69 2.29 8.15 -2.92
CA PHE A 69 3.12 7.12 -2.32
C PHE A 69 3.31 5.92 -3.26
N ILE A 70 4.42 5.21 -3.04
CA ILE A 70 4.70 3.88 -3.57
C ILE A 70 5.28 3.02 -2.44
N SER A 71 4.70 1.85 -2.24
CA SER A 71 5.08 0.92 -1.18
C SER A 71 5.28 -0.48 -1.74
N PRO A 72 6.52 -1.01 -1.71
CA PRO A 72 6.80 -2.38 -2.09
C PRO A 72 6.44 -3.36 -0.97
N PHE A 73 5.86 -4.49 -1.34
CA PHE A 73 5.51 -5.60 -0.46
C PHE A 73 6.17 -6.88 -0.97
N ASP A 74 6.92 -7.53 -0.08
CA ASP A 74 7.59 -8.79 -0.38
C ASP A 74 6.57 -9.96 -0.49
N PRO A 75 6.69 -10.84 -1.51
CA PRO A 75 5.76 -11.95 -1.75
C PRO A 75 5.72 -12.99 -0.63
N PHE A 76 6.75 -13.04 0.24
CA PHE A 76 6.83 -14.02 1.33
C PHE A 76 6.19 -13.52 2.63
N GLY A 77 5.57 -12.33 2.62
CA GLY A 77 4.88 -11.76 3.79
C GLY A 77 5.84 -11.42 4.93
N CYS A 78 7.14 -11.32 4.65
CA CYS A 78 8.07 -10.66 5.55
C CYS A 78 7.82 -9.14 5.42
N PRO A 79 7.74 -8.38 6.52
CA PRO A 79 7.80 -6.92 6.40
C PRO A 79 9.05 -6.53 5.58
N PRO A 80 9.00 -5.45 4.79
CA PRO A 80 10.07 -5.10 3.85
C PRO A 80 11.44 -5.29 4.50
N LEU A 81 12.24 -6.16 3.87
CA LEU A 81 13.63 -6.35 4.24
C LEU A 81 14.43 -5.39 3.34
N TYR A 82 15.24 -4.56 3.99
CA TYR A 82 16.29 -3.68 3.49
C TYR A 82 15.91 -2.34 2.83
#